data_AF-J9A8Z2-F1
#
_entry.id   AF-J9A8Z2-F1
#
_cell.length_a   1.000
_cell.length_b   1.000
_cell.length_c   1.000
_cell.angle_alpha   90.00
_cell.angle_beta   90.00
_cell.angle_gamma   90.00
#
_symmetry.space_group_name_H-M   'P 1'
#
loop_
_entity.id
_entity.type
_entity.pdbx_description
1 polymer ?
#
loop_
_entity_poly.entity_id
_entity_poly.type
_entity_poly.pdbx_seq_one_letter_code
_entity_poly.pdbx_strand_id
1 'polypeptide(L)'
;GLPNDPGIYQRSLIHLFRIANERLNDIDYTISISMLEIYNEKIRDLLSNSKNNLPIRIGNNGMLDIPGLLVLNVNTLQEVQEVLKKGQMNRVIN
;
A
#
# COMPACT_ATOMS: atom_id res chain seq x y z
N GLY A 1 -1.26 12.44 8.96
CA GLY A 1 -1.32 13.24 10.19
C GLY A 1 0.09 13.47 10.69
N LEU A 2 0.22 14.22 11.77
CA LEU A 2 1.50 14.40 12.46
C LEU A 2 1.84 13.10 13.23
N PRO A 3 3.12 12.88 13.62
CA PRO A 3 3.48 11.69 14.42
C PRO A 3 2.65 11.52 15.69
N ASN A 4 2.29 12.64 16.34
CA ASN A 4 1.48 12.66 17.57
C ASN A 4 -0.04 12.74 17.30
N ASP A 5 -0.44 12.86 16.03
CA ASP A 5 -1.84 12.85 15.60
C ASP A 5 -1.94 12.14 14.23
N PRO A 6 -1.90 10.79 14.23
CA PRO A 6 -1.89 10.02 13.00
C PRO A 6 -3.15 10.28 12.19
N GLY A 7 -3.00 10.33 10.86
CA GLY A 7 -4.14 10.48 9.96
C GLY A 7 -5.01 9.22 9.93
N ILE A 8 -6.16 9.34 9.26
CA ILE A 8 -7.13 8.24 9.19
C ILE A 8 -6.52 6.93 8.67
N TYR A 9 -5.67 7.00 7.63
CA TYR A 9 -5.06 5.80 7.06
C TYR A 9 -4.15 5.05 8.05
N GLN A 10 -3.36 5.78 8.83
CA GLN A 10 -2.49 5.21 9.87
C GLN A 10 -3.32 4.55 10.96
N ARG A 11 -4.36 5.24 11.44
CA ARG A 11 -5.28 4.70 12.47
C ARG A 11 -6.00 3.45 11.97
N SER A 12 -6.51 3.47 10.73
CA SER A 12 -7.17 2.33 10.11
C SER A 12 -6.26 1.11 10.02
N LEU A 13 -5.00 1.29 9.63
CA LEU A 13 -4.02 0.20 9.56
C LEU A 13 -3.70 -0.35 10.95
N ILE A 14 -3.53 0.50 11.97
CA ILE A 14 -3.35 0.06 13.36
C ILE A 14 -4.53 -0.81 13.81
N HIS A 15 -5.76 -0.35 13.54
CA HIS A 15 -6.96 -1.09 13.90
C HIS A 15 -7.08 -2.42 13.15
N LEU A 16 -6.73 -2.46 11.86
CA LEU A 16 -6.74 -3.67 11.04
C LEU A 16 -5.80 -4.73 11.62
N PHE A 17 -4.55 -4.37 11.92
CA PHE A 17 -3.57 -5.29 12.48
C PHE A 17 -3.96 -5.76 13.88
N ARG A 18 -4.55 -4.89 14.71
CA ARG A 18 -5.09 -5.30 16.02
C ARG A 18 -6.16 -6.37 15.87
N ILE A 19 -7.13 -6.18 14.97
CA ILE A 19 -8.22 -7.13 14.75
C ILE A 19 -7.69 -8.46 14.21
N ALA A 20 -6.76 -8.41 13.26
CA ALA A 20 -6.11 -9.62 12.73
C ALA A 20 -5.44 -10.39 13.87
N ASN A 21 -4.68 -9.69 14.73
CA ASN A 21 -3.98 -10.29 15.86
C ASN A 21 -4.93 -10.91 16.90
N GLU A 22 -6.06 -10.25 17.21
CA GLU A 22 -7.08 -10.73 18.16
C GLU A 22 -7.76 -12.02 17.70
N ARG A 23 -7.70 -12.35 16.40
CA ARG A 23 -8.37 -13.49 15.78
C ARG A 23 -7.41 -14.53 15.19
N LEU A 24 -6.11 -14.42 15.47
CA LEU A 24 -5.09 -15.30 14.90
C LEU A 24 -5.31 -16.80 15.17
N ASN A 25 -5.99 -17.15 16.26
CA ASN A 25 -6.28 -18.55 16.58
C ASN A 25 -7.43 -19.14 15.77
N ASP A 26 -8.26 -18.28 15.16
CA ASP A 26 -9.49 -18.68 14.45
C ASP A 26 -9.38 -18.45 12.94
N ILE A 27 -8.61 -17.45 12.51
CA ILE A 27 -8.51 -17.01 11.11
C ILE A 27 -7.07 -16.63 10.78
N ASP A 28 -6.55 -17.23 9.71
CA ASP A 28 -5.29 -16.81 9.10
C ASP A 28 -5.49 -15.58 8.20
N TYR A 29 -4.85 -14.48 8.56
CA TYR A 29 -4.86 -13.25 7.78
C TYR A 29 -3.58 -13.10 6.96
N THR A 30 -3.72 -12.79 5.67
CA THR A 30 -2.62 -12.23 4.87
C THR A 30 -2.96 -10.77 4.57
N ILE A 31 -2.09 -9.86 5.00
CA ILE A 31 -2.24 -8.43 4.74
C ILE A 31 -1.16 -8.02 3.75
N SER A 32 -1.57 -7.33 2.68
CA SER A 32 -0.67 -6.84 1.64
C SER A 32 -0.91 -5.37 1.36
N ILE A 33 0.15 -4.66 0.94
CA ILE A 33 0.12 -3.25 0.58
C ILE A 33 0.71 -3.06 -0.82
N SER A 34 0.04 -2.24 -1.61
CA SER A 34 0.55 -1.61 -2.82
C SER A 34 0.42 -0.09 -2.68
N MET A 35 1.37 0.67 -3.21
CA MET A 35 1.33 2.13 -3.16
C MET A 35 1.75 2.70 -4.52
N LEU A 36 0.91 3.56 -5.09
CA LEU A 36 1.14 4.19 -6.39
C LEU A 36 0.84 5.68 -6.36
N GLU A 37 1.38 6.41 -7.32
CA GLU A 37 0.97 7.77 -7.65
C GLU A 37 0.42 7.83 -9.08
N ILE A 38 -0.52 8.74 -9.29
CA ILE A 38 -0.96 9.15 -10.62
C ILE A 38 -0.50 10.59 -10.80
N TYR A 39 0.42 10.80 -11.73
CA TYR A 39 0.97 12.12 -12.02
C TYR A 39 1.09 12.31 -13.53
N ASN A 40 0.51 13.41 -14.04
CA ASN A 40 0.44 13.70 -15.48
C ASN A 40 -0.06 12.48 -16.30
N GLU A 41 -1.17 11.89 -15.85
CA GLU A 41 -1.80 10.70 -16.45
C GLU A 41 -0.91 9.46 -16.51
N LYS A 42 0.22 9.46 -15.78
CA LYS A 42 1.11 8.30 -15.63
C LYS A 42 0.94 7.69 -14.26
N ILE A 43 0.86 6.35 -14.24
CA ILE A 43 0.80 5.56 -13.01
C ILE A 43 2.19 5.08 -12.71
N ARG A 44 2.64 5.31 -11.49
CA ARG A 44 3.95 4.87 -11.03
C ARG A 44 3.80 4.14 -9.72
N ASP A 45 4.45 2.99 -9.65
CA ASP A 45 4.62 2.27 -8.41
C ASP A 45 5.62 3.01 -7.52
N LEU A 46 5.16 3.40 -6.33
CA LEU A 46 5.99 4.11 -5.35
C LEU A 46 6.88 3.17 -4.54
N LEU A 47 6.65 1.87 -4.59
CA LEU A 47 7.41 0.84 -3.88
C LEU A 47 8.47 0.17 -4.78
N SER A 48 8.37 0.36 -6.09
CA SER A 48 9.36 -0.07 -7.07
C SER A 48 10.53 0.90 -7.18
N ASN A 49 11.71 0.39 -7.56
CA ASN A 49 12.85 1.22 -7.96
C ASN A 49 12.70 1.73 -9.41
N SER A 50 11.75 1.17 -10.17
CA SER A 50 11.46 1.59 -11.54
C SER A 50 10.50 2.77 -11.55
N LYS A 51 10.72 3.72 -12.47
CA LYS A 51 9.82 4.87 -12.72
C LYS A 51 8.95 4.68 -13.96
N ASN A 52 8.78 3.42 -14.40
CA ASN A 52 7.99 3.09 -15.57
C ASN A 52 6.53 3.50 -15.37
N ASN A 53 5.90 3.92 -16.46
CA ASN A 53 4.46 4.10 -16.49
C ASN A 53 3.79 2.71 -16.52
N LEU A 54 2.99 2.39 -15.51
CA LEU A 54 2.26 1.12 -15.46
C LEU A 54 0.94 1.21 -16.25
N PRO A 55 0.59 0.19 -17.03
CA PRO A 55 -0.70 0.15 -17.72
C PRO A 55 -1.84 -0.16 -16.74
N ILE A 56 -3.03 0.39 -17.01
CA ILE A 56 -4.30 -0.08 -16.41
C ILE A 56 -4.96 -1.06 -17.37
N ARG A 57 -5.54 -2.14 -16.84
CA ARG A 57 -6.40 -3.05 -17.57
C ARG A 57 -7.69 -3.27 -16.78
N ILE A 58 -8.79 -3.53 -17.48
CA ILE A 58 -10.02 -4.04 -16.86
C ILE A 58 -10.05 -5.54 -17.14
N GLY A 59 -10.01 -6.34 -16.09
CA GLY A 59 -10.13 -7.79 -16.17
C GLY A 59 -11.52 -8.22 -16.62
N ASN A 60 -11.66 -9.48 -17.04
CA ASN A 60 -12.94 -10.04 -17.51
C ASN A 60 -14.03 -10.04 -16.42
N ASN A 61 -13.64 -9.91 -15.15
CA ASN A 61 -14.52 -9.74 -14.00
C ASN A 61 -14.94 -8.28 -13.74
N GLY A 62 -14.55 -7.34 -14.61
CA GLY A 62 -14.78 -5.91 -14.44
C GLY A 62 -13.85 -5.25 -13.43
N MET A 63 -12.90 -5.98 -12.83
CA MET A 63 -11.97 -5.41 -11.85
C MET A 63 -10.80 -4.73 -12.55
N LEU A 64 -10.36 -3.61 -11.98
CA LEU A 64 -9.18 -2.91 -12.43
C LEU A 64 -7.93 -3.67 -12.00
N ASP A 65 -7.01 -3.88 -12.95
CA ASP A 65 -5.71 -4.50 -12.76
C ASP A 65 -4.60 -3.54 -13.22
N ILE A 66 -3.48 -3.55 -12.50
CA ILE A 66 -2.30 -2.73 -12.81
C ILE A 66 -1.10 -3.68 -12.88
N PRO A 67 -0.85 -4.32 -14.04
CA PRO A 67 0.25 -5.26 -14.17
C PRO A 67 1.59 -4.63 -13.85
N GLY A 68 2.36 -5.30 -13.00
CA GLY A 68 3.66 -4.83 -12.54
C GLY A 68 3.62 -3.90 -11.33
N LEU A 69 2.45 -3.60 -10.77
CA LEU A 69 2.33 -2.95 -9.47
C LEU A 69 2.80 -3.90 -8.36
N LEU A 70 3.76 -3.47 -7.57
CA LEU A 70 4.28 -4.26 -6.47
C LEU A 70 3.25 -4.36 -5.34
N VAL A 71 3.02 -5.60 -4.91
CA VAL A 71 2.20 -5.94 -3.75
C VAL A 71 3.12 -6.60 -2.74
N LEU A 72 3.28 -5.97 -1.57
CA LEU A 72 4.15 -6.45 -0.50
C LEU A 72 3.30 -6.98 0.64
N ASN A 73 3.64 -8.19 1.11
CA ASN A 73 3.06 -8.70 2.35
C ASN A 73 3.67 -7.97 3.55
N VAL A 74 2.82 -7.65 4.52
CA VAL A 74 3.20 -6.95 5.75
C VAL A 74 2.61 -7.69 6.94
N ASN A 75 3.45 -8.00 7.92
CA ASN A 75 3.07 -8.79 9.09
C ASN A 75 2.96 -7.94 10.36
N THR A 76 3.58 -6.76 10.35
CA THR A 76 3.63 -5.86 11.50
C THR A 76 3.31 -4.42 11.10
N LEU A 77 2.85 -3.63 12.08
CA LEU A 77 2.65 -2.19 11.88
C LEU A 77 3.97 -1.48 11.53
N GLN A 78 5.11 -1.98 12.02
CA GLN A 78 6.41 -1.42 11.71
C GLN A 78 6.75 -1.61 10.22
N GLU A 79 6.56 -2.80 9.67
CA GLU A 79 6.73 -3.06 8.22
C GLU A 79 5.84 -2.13 7.38
N VAL A 80 4.60 -1.89 7.82
CA VAL A 80 3.71 -0.93 7.17
C VAL A 80 4.31 0.48 7.16
N GLN A 81 4.85 0.95 8.29
CA GLN A 81 5.48 2.27 8.38
C GLN A 81 6.71 2.37 7.48
N GLU A 82 7.52 1.32 7.38
CA GLU A 82 8.70 1.26 6.49
C GLU A 82 8.28 1.33 5.02
N VAL A 83 7.27 0.58 4.61
CA VAL A 83 6.70 0.61 3.25
C VAL A 83 6.16 2.00 2.92
N LEU A 84 5.41 2.62 3.83
CA LEU A 84 4.87 3.97 3.65
C LEU A 84 5.97 5.03 3.52
N LYS A 85 7.00 4.95 4.36
CA LYS A 85 8.15 5.86 4.31
C LYS A 85 8.88 5.73 2.98
N LYS A 86 9.13 4.49 2.52
CA LYS A 86 9.72 4.23 1.20
C LYS A 86 8.87 4.86 0.09
N GLY A 87 7.57 4.60 0.07
CA GLY A 87 6.67 5.14 -0.93
C GLY A 87 6.62 6.68 -0.92
N GLN A 88 6.65 7.29 0.26
CA GLN A 88 6.70 8.75 0.40
C GLN A 88 8.00 9.35 -0.15
N MET A 89 9.15 8.72 0.08
CA MET A 89 10.44 9.18 -0.46
C MET A 89 10.51 9.09 -2.00
N ASN A 90 9.77 8.15 -2.59
CA ASN A 90 9.73 7.93 -4.03
C ASN A 90 8.72 8.82 -4.77
N ARG A 91 7.87 9.55 -4.04
CA ARG A 91 6.94 10.51 -4.65
C ARG A 91 7.69 11.57 -5.43
N VAL A 92 7.15 11.92 -6.60
CA VAL A 92 7.63 13.11 -7.31
C VAL A 92 7.19 14.35 -6.52
N ILE A 93 8.17 15.09 -6.02
CA ILE A 93 7.95 16.41 -5.42
C ILE A 93 8.30 17.43 -6.50
N ASN A 94 7.29 18.16 -6.96
CA ASN A 94 7.51 19.42 -7.66
C ASN A 94 7.38 20.57 -6.66
#